data_AF-A0A0S9SFA6-F1
#
_entry.id   AF-A0A0S9SFA6-F1
#
_cell.length_a   1.000
_cell.length_b   1.000
_cell.length_c   1.000
_cell.angle_alpha   90.00
_cell.angle_beta   90.00
_cell.angle_gamma   90.00
#
_symmetry.space_group_name_H-M   'P 1'
#
loop_
_entity.id
_entity.type
_entity.pdbx_description
1 polymer ?
#
loop_
_entity_poly.entity_id
_entity_poly.type
_entity_poly.pdbx_seq_one_letter_code
_entity_poly.pdbx_strand_id
1 'polypeptide(L)' 'MTTTNQVHFERIRERAYELWDRNHRPEGLDMQFWLLAERELRAAGMNTTEQAEDGDVPHEGCAA' A
#
# COMPACT_ATOMS: atom_id res chain seq x y z
N MET A 1 11.31 -2.10 -13.78
CA MET A 1 9.91 -1.91 -14.20
C MET A 1 9.04 -2.83 -13.35
N THR A 2 8.78 -2.46 -12.09
CA THR A 2 7.91 -3.22 -11.19
C THR A 2 6.47 -2.81 -11.49
N THR A 3 5.76 -3.73 -12.11
CA THR A 3 4.37 -3.61 -12.54
C THR A 3 3.51 -3.09 -11.39
N THR A 4 2.79 -1.99 -11.61
CA THR A 4 1.87 -1.30 -10.67
C THR A 4 1.00 -2.22 -9.80
N ASN A 5 0.71 -3.44 -10.26
CA ASN A 5 0.00 -4.46 -9.50
C ASN A 5 0.74 -4.93 -8.23
N GLN A 6 2.09 -5.02 -8.26
CA GLN A 6 2.90 -5.42 -7.10
C GLN A 6 2.86 -4.38 -5.98
N VAL A 7 2.90 -3.08 -6.34
CA VAL A 7 2.85 -1.98 -5.36
C VAL A 7 1.51 -1.96 -4.62
N HIS A 8 0.41 -2.24 -5.33
CA HIS A 8 -0.91 -2.37 -4.71
C HIS A 8 -0.97 -3.56 -3.73
N PHE A 9 -0.42 -4.71 -4.10
CA PHE A 9 -0.43 -5.89 -3.25
C PHE A 9 0.37 -5.68 -1.95
N GLU A 10 1.54 -5.04 -2.04
CA GLU A 10 2.39 -4.74 -0.89
C GLU A 10 1.65 -3.86 0.13
N ARG A 11 0.98 -2.80 -0.35
CA ARG A 11 0.15 -1.90 0.47
C ARG A 11 -1.02 -2.62 1.14
N ILE A 12 -1.71 -3.51 0.43
CA ILE A 12 -2.81 -4.31 0.98
C ILE A 12 -2.30 -5.23 2.07
N ARG A 13 -1.15 -5.88 1.85
CA ARG A 13 -0.53 -6.76 2.83
C ARG A 13 -0.14 -6.02 4.11
N GLU A 14 0.51 -4.87 3.99
CA GLU A 14 0.90 -4.05 5.14
C GLU A 14 -0.32 -3.64 5.97
N ARG A 15 -1.38 -3.15 5.32
CA ARG A 15 -2.62 -2.75 6.00
C ARG A 15 -3.35 -3.91 6.64
N ALA A 16 -3.46 -5.04 5.94
CA ALA A 16 -4.09 -6.24 6.48
C ALA A 16 -3.33 -6.75 7.73
N TYR A 17 -1.99 -6.74 7.68
CA TYR A 17 -1.15 -7.19 8.78
C TYR A 17 -1.26 -6.27 10.00
N GLU A 18 -1.25 -4.96 9.82
CA GLU A 18 -1.40 -3.98 10.90
C GLU A 18 -2.76 -4.13 11.61
N LEU A 19 -3.83 -4.32 10.84
CA LEU A 19 -5.16 -4.61 11.38
C LEU A 19 -5.18 -5.94 12.14
N TRP A 20 -4.61 -6.99 11.57
CA TRP A 20 -4.59 -8.32 12.17
C TRP A 20 -3.77 -8.36 13.47
N ASP A 21 -2.60 -7.72 13.49
CA ASP A 21 -1.71 -7.64 14.65
C ASP A 21 -2.35 -6.86 15.80
N ARG A 22 -2.97 -5.70 15.52
CA ARG A 22 -3.70 -4.90 16.53
C ARG A 22 -4.89 -5.63 17.14
N ASN A 23 -5.48 -6.58 16.44
CA ASN A 23 -6.60 -7.39 16.92
C ASN A 23 -6.16 -8.67 17.67
N HIS A 24 -4.87 -8.82 17.99
CA HIS A 24 -4.28 -10.00 18.62
C HIS A 24 -4.28 -11.27 17.76
N ARG A 25 -4.26 -11.09 16.44
CA ARG A 25 -4.10 -12.20 15.48
C ARG A 25 -5.14 -13.32 15.65
N PRO A 26 -6.44 -12.99 15.59
CA PRO A 26 -7.47 -14.00 15.71
C PRO A 26 -7.40 -14.97 14.53
N GLU A 27 -7.37 -16.26 14.85
CA GLU A 27 -7.21 -17.33 13.88
C GLU A 27 -8.46 -17.44 13.00
N GLY A 28 -8.27 -17.45 11.67
CA GLY A 28 -9.36 -17.60 10.70
C GLY A 28 -10.05 -16.31 10.29
N LEU A 29 -9.62 -15.15 10.82
CA LEU A 29 -10.08 -13.82 10.38
C LEU A 29 -9.10 -13.12 9.45
N ASP A 30 -7.96 -13.75 9.14
CA ASP A 30 -6.90 -13.22 8.28
C ASP A 30 -7.45 -12.73 6.93
N MET A 31 -8.30 -13.54 6.29
CA MET A 31 -8.96 -13.20 5.03
C MET A 31 -9.93 -12.02 5.16
N GLN A 32 -10.61 -11.89 6.30
CA GLN A 32 -11.53 -10.78 6.55
C GLN A 32 -10.74 -9.45 6.66
N PHE A 33 -9.59 -9.47 7.34
CA PHE A 33 -8.71 -8.31 7.42
C PHE A 33 -8.07 -7.97 6.07
N TRP A 34 -7.70 -8.99 5.28
CA TRP A 34 -7.23 -8.81 3.92
C TRP A 34 -8.26 -8.10 3.03
N LEU A 35 -9.51 -8.59 3.02
CA LEU A 35 -10.60 -8.00 2.25
C LEU A 35 -10.95 -6.58 2.73
N LEU A 36 -10.87 -6.32 4.03
CA LEU A 36 -11.07 -5.00 4.61
C LEU A 36 -9.99 -4.02 4.14
N ALA A 37 -8.71 -4.42 4.22
CA ALA A 37 -7.58 -3.62 3.74
C ALA A 37 -7.65 -3.36 2.24
N GLU A 38 -8.02 -4.36 1.43
CA GLU A 38 -8.23 -4.20 -0.01
C GLU A 38 -9.35 -3.19 -0.30
N ARG A 39 -10.45 -3.26 0.44
CA ARG A 39 -11.58 -2.34 0.27
C ARG A 39 -11.22 -0.91 0.66
N GLU A 40 -10.49 -0.72 1.75
CA GLU A 40 -9.95 0.58 2.18
C GLU A 40 -9.03 1.16 1.08
N LEU A 41 -8.09 0.37 0.56
CA LEU A 41 -7.16 0.82 -0.47
C LEU A 41 -7.80 1.02 -1.85
N ARG A 42 -8.82 0.24 -2.20
CA ARG A 42 -9.58 0.44 -3.44
C ARG A 42 -10.43 1.72 -3.35
N ALA A 43 -11.05 1.98 -2.20
CA ALA A 43 -11.80 3.21 -1.95
C ALA A 43 -10.87 4.43 -1.91
N ALA A 44 -9.69 4.30 -1.29
CA ALA A 44 -8.67 5.35 -1.26
C ALA A 44 -8.05 5.59 -2.64
N GLY A 45 -7.79 4.55 -3.43
CA GLY A 45 -7.17 4.65 -4.77
C GLY A 45 -8.03 5.33 -5.83
N MET A 46 -9.35 5.41 -5.64
CA MET A 46 -10.24 6.22 -6.50
C MET A 46 -10.22 7.71 -6.14
N ASN A 47 -9.80 8.07 -4.92
CA ASN A 47 -9.75 9.45 -4.43
C ASN A 47 -8.32 9.98 -4.25
N THR A 48 -7.30 9.15 -4.49
CA THR A 48 -5.90 9.46 -4.17
C THR A 48 -4.99 9.17 -5.36
N THR A 49 -5.27 9.81 -6.49
CA THR A 49 -4.29 9.99 -7.58
C THR A 49 -3.26 11.09 -7.21
N GLU A 50 -3.28 11.62 -5.99
CA GLU A 50 -2.37 12.69 -5.54
C GLU A 50 -1.38 12.23 -4.45
N GLN A 51 -1.16 10.93 -4.24
CA GLN A 51 -0.28 10.48 -3.15
C GLN A 51 0.46 9.17 -3.45
N ALA A 52 1.33 9.24 -4.47
CA ALA A 52 2.64 8.60 -4.48
C ALA A 52 3.51 9.27 -5.55
N GLU A 53 3.55 10.59 -5.52
CA GLU A 53 4.70 11.33 -6.03
C GLU A 53 5.80 11.17 -4.99
N ASP A 54 6.36 9.96 -4.90
CA ASP A 54 7.65 9.73 -4.30
C ASP A 54 8.65 10.40 -5.24
N GLY A 55 8.95 11.66 -4.90
CA GLY A 55 9.94 12.46 -5.59
C GLY A 55 11.31 11.83 -5.38
N ASP A 56 11.72 10.96 -6.29
CA ASP A 56 13.13 10.71 -6.57
C ASP A 56 13.50 11.50 -7.83
N VAL A 57 13.73 12.80 -7.64
CA VAL A 57 14.46 13.65 -8.58
C VAL A 57 15.90 13.75 -8.08
N PRO A 58 16.87 13.00 -8.65
CA PRO A 58 18.27 13.32 -8.44
C PRO A 58 18.60 14.58 -9.25
N HIS A 59 18.84 15.66 -8.51
CA HIS A 59 19.12 17.02 -8.97
C HIS A 59 20.57 17.21 -9.48
N GLU A 60 21.12 16.30 -10.28
CA GLU A 60 22.54 16.40 -10.63
C GLU A 60 22.77 17.10 -11.96
N GLY A 61 22.60 18.41 -11.94
CA GLY A 61 23.43 19.31 -12.72
C GLY A 61 24.79 19.45 -12.02
N CYS A 62 25.82 18.80 -12.54
CA CYS A 62 27.20 19.16 -12.26
C CYS A 62 27.88 19.54 -13.58
N ALA A 63 28.20 20.83 -13.68
CA ALA A 63 28.95 21.43 -14.75
C ALA A 63 30.41 20.95 -14.74
N ALA A 64 30.98 20.71 -15.93
CA ALA A 64 32.39 20.96 -16.26
C ALA A 64 32.57 20.93 -17.79
#